data_AF-A0A967SGL7-F1
#
_entry.id   AF-A0A967SGL7-F1
#
_cell.length_a   1.000
_cell.length_b   1.000
_cell.length_c   1.000
_cell.angle_alpha   90.00
_cell.angle_beta   90.00
_cell.angle_gamma   90.00
#
_symmetry.space_group_name_H-M   'P 1'
#
loop_
_entity.id
_entity.type
_entity.pdbx_description
1 polymer ?
#
loop_
_entity_poly.entity_id
_entity_poly.type
_entity_poly.pdbx_seq_one_letter_code
_entity_poly.pdbx_strand_id
1 'polypeptide(L)'
;EKAEARSERSDEIVAACEEETGLTCQVVSLYHGGKFHLYRYRRFEPVKLVFAPEHQAASFGGDPDNFTYPRYAMDVSFVRAYEDEDTPVATDHWFAWDPEGASEGDAVFVVGNPGSTSRLLTVSQVMYEKYRRHPYIVQYLTDYVELLRWIGDMGPEAERSVREQLAGFENSLKAYRGQLEGLRDTVLVGRKIRWEAELRDAVMADPELRAEYGDAWDRMAEIQRSKIPLAQRASIYNLGFIGDPHLGLAGRLIRFVRESARPADERGEQYGAEELAEMEEQLLGPSPVNPEIATRLLAVRLRLARNFLPADDPLVETAFREGETPERAARRIVQGSRIMDPSFRERLIAGGVDSLVAEPDP
;
A
#
# COMPACT_ATOMS: atom_id res chain seq x y z
N GLU A 1 -9.18 13.43 -17.60
CA GLU A 1 -9.92 14.72 -17.69
C GLU A 1 -10.19 15.43 -16.35
N LYS A 2 -11.34 15.39 -15.67
CA LYS A 2 -11.56 16.28 -14.48
C LYS A 2 -10.54 16.12 -13.34
N ALA A 3 -10.13 14.88 -13.05
CA ALA A 3 -9.11 14.63 -12.02
C ALA A 3 -7.72 15.11 -12.44
N GLU A 4 -7.43 15.02 -13.74
CA GLU A 4 -6.17 15.40 -14.38
C GLU A 4 -6.05 16.92 -14.45
N ALA A 5 -7.07 17.61 -14.97
CA ALA A 5 -7.13 19.08 -14.97
C ALA A 5 -6.98 19.69 -13.55
N ARG A 6 -7.50 19.00 -12.53
CA ARG A 6 -7.28 19.41 -11.13
C ARG A 6 -5.83 19.19 -10.68
N SER A 7 -5.21 18.10 -11.10
CA SER A 7 -3.79 17.82 -10.81
C SER A 7 -2.92 18.89 -11.44
N GLU A 8 -3.07 19.09 -12.76
CA GLU A 8 -2.35 20.11 -13.53
C GLU A 8 -2.48 21.49 -12.89
N ARG A 9 -3.71 21.89 -12.54
CA ARG A 9 -3.93 23.19 -11.89
C ARG A 9 -3.29 23.27 -10.50
N SER A 10 -3.26 22.17 -9.75
CA SER A 10 -2.59 22.15 -8.45
C SER A 10 -1.08 22.28 -8.61
N ASP A 11 -0.52 21.60 -9.61
CA ASP A 11 0.91 21.62 -9.91
C ASP A 11 1.35 23.03 -10.37
N GLU A 12 0.55 23.70 -11.20
CA GLU A 12 0.77 25.11 -11.56
C GLU A 12 0.78 26.04 -10.34
N ILE A 13 -0.15 25.86 -9.40
CA ILE A 13 -0.24 26.68 -8.18
C ILE A 13 0.96 26.42 -7.26
N VAL A 14 1.40 25.16 -7.15
CA VAL A 14 2.60 24.80 -6.39
C VAL A 14 3.81 25.45 -7.02
N ALA A 15 4.06 25.23 -8.32
CA ALA A 15 5.23 25.79 -9.01
C ALA A 15 5.31 27.32 -8.87
N ALA A 16 4.20 28.04 -9.08
CA ALA A 16 4.17 29.49 -8.92
C ALA A 16 4.45 29.94 -7.47
N CYS A 17 3.92 29.21 -6.48
CA CYS A 17 4.18 29.49 -5.06
C CYS A 17 5.64 29.26 -4.67
N GLU A 18 6.24 28.17 -5.15
CA GLU A 18 7.63 27.84 -4.86
C GLU A 18 8.58 28.84 -5.53
N GLU A 19 8.28 29.27 -6.77
CA GLU A 19 9.03 30.31 -7.47
C GLU A 19 8.95 31.67 -6.74
N GLU A 20 7.75 32.07 -6.29
CA GLU A 20 7.54 33.35 -5.62
C GLU A 20 8.18 33.40 -4.22
N THR A 21 8.10 32.31 -3.46
CA THR A 21 8.41 32.31 -2.02
C THR A 21 9.70 31.60 -1.64
N GLY A 22 10.21 30.71 -2.50
CA GLY A 22 11.31 29.80 -2.17
C GLY A 22 10.98 28.77 -1.09
N LEU A 23 9.71 28.68 -0.66
CA LEU A 23 9.23 27.69 0.31
C LEU A 23 8.73 26.44 -0.42
N THR A 24 8.71 25.30 0.26
CA THR A 24 7.99 24.12 -0.25
C THR A 24 6.50 24.38 -0.16
N CYS A 25 5.79 24.27 -1.27
CA CYS A 25 4.36 24.55 -1.31
C CYS A 25 3.55 23.26 -1.55
N GLN A 26 2.37 23.19 -0.93
CA GLN A 26 1.47 22.05 -1.09
C GLN A 26 0.02 22.49 -1.20
N VAL A 27 -0.65 22.09 -2.27
CA VAL A 27 -2.11 22.18 -2.37
C VAL A 27 -2.73 20.98 -1.66
N VAL A 28 -3.48 21.24 -0.59
CA VAL A 28 -4.17 20.23 0.21
C VAL A 28 -5.66 20.27 -0.08
N SER A 29 -6.21 19.12 -0.48
CA SER A 29 -7.64 18.91 -0.67
C SER A 29 -8.32 18.55 0.64
N LEU A 30 -9.31 19.35 1.03
CA LEU A 30 -10.14 19.17 2.21
C LEU A 30 -11.56 18.77 1.79
N TYR A 31 -12.26 18.05 2.67
CA TYR A 31 -13.64 17.60 2.43
C TYR A 31 -13.81 16.88 1.08
N HIS A 32 -12.88 16.00 0.72
CA HIS A 32 -12.88 15.25 -0.54
C HIS A 32 -12.95 16.15 -1.81
N GLY A 33 -12.34 17.33 -1.76
CA GLY A 33 -12.33 18.30 -2.87
C GLY A 33 -13.38 19.39 -2.75
N GLY A 34 -14.11 19.46 -1.63
CA GLY A 34 -15.00 20.59 -1.32
C GLY A 34 -14.26 21.88 -0.99
N LYS A 35 -12.98 21.80 -0.60
CA LYS A 35 -12.12 22.96 -0.36
C LYS A 35 -10.66 22.64 -0.66
N PHE A 36 -9.90 23.65 -1.09
CA PHE A 36 -8.46 23.54 -1.30
C PHE A 36 -7.75 24.63 -0.50
N HIS A 37 -6.66 24.26 0.15
CA HIS A 37 -5.77 25.16 0.88
C HIS A 37 -4.35 25.03 0.32
N LEU A 38 -3.66 26.17 0.18
CA LEU A 38 -2.24 26.20 -0.15
C LEU A 38 -1.45 26.35 1.15
N TYR A 39 -0.69 25.34 1.50
CA TYR A 39 0.24 25.37 2.62
C TYR A 39 1.64 25.69 2.12
N ARG A 40 2.39 26.44 2.92
CA ARG A 40 3.77 26.83 2.64
C ARG A 40 4.64 26.41 3.80
N TYR A 41 5.72 25.70 3.51
CA TYR A 41 6.58 25.09 4.50
C TYR A 41 8.02 25.54 4.27
N ARG A 42 8.67 25.97 5.35
CA ARG A 42 10.12 26.03 5.38
C ARG A 42 10.64 24.63 5.62
N ARG A 43 11.42 24.10 4.69
CA ARG A 43 12.13 22.83 4.84
C ARG A 43 13.49 23.11 5.46
N PHE A 44 13.78 22.47 6.59
CA PHE A 44 15.10 22.50 7.21
C PHE A 44 15.89 21.27 6.80
N GLU A 45 17.12 21.48 6.37
CA GLU A 45 18.04 20.44 5.94
C GLU A 45 19.47 20.93 6.18
N PRO A 46 20.29 20.28 7.03
CA PRO A 46 20.06 18.95 7.62
C PRO A 46 19.23 18.94 8.91
N VAL A 47 18.71 17.74 9.25
CA VAL A 47 18.13 17.42 10.56
C VAL A 47 18.97 16.32 11.19
N LYS A 48 19.52 16.56 12.40
CA LYS A 48 20.49 15.67 13.07
C LYS A 48 19.88 15.01 14.30
N LEU A 49 20.16 13.72 14.52
CA LEU A 49 19.74 12.99 15.72
C LEU A 49 20.44 13.56 16.96
N VAL A 50 19.66 13.83 18.02
CA VAL A 50 20.16 14.30 19.32
C VAL A 50 20.05 13.19 20.36
N PHE A 51 18.95 12.46 20.35
CA PHE A 51 18.67 11.40 21.31
C PHE A 51 17.71 10.37 20.75
N ALA A 52 18.00 9.11 21.01
CA ALA A 52 17.05 8.00 20.93
C ALA A 52 17.34 7.04 22.10
N PRO A 53 16.32 6.52 22.78
CA PRO A 53 16.53 5.49 23.78
C PRO A 53 16.91 4.16 23.12
N GLU A 54 17.45 3.23 23.91
CA GLU A 54 17.66 1.86 23.46
C GLU A 54 16.35 1.25 22.91
N HIS A 55 16.45 0.45 21.85
CA HIS A 55 15.27 -0.09 21.17
C HIS A 55 14.31 -0.83 22.12
N GLN A 56 14.85 -1.55 23.11
CA GLN A 56 14.05 -2.26 24.10
C GLN A 56 13.19 -1.31 24.97
N ALA A 57 13.65 -0.09 25.23
CA ALA A 57 12.87 0.91 25.96
C ALA A 57 11.85 1.60 25.03
N ALA A 58 12.26 1.94 23.80
CA ALA A 58 11.38 2.56 22.79
C ALA A 58 10.21 1.65 22.40
N SER A 59 10.47 0.35 22.27
CA SER A 59 9.52 -0.67 21.82
C SER A 59 9.17 -1.65 22.95
N PHE A 60 9.21 -1.21 24.21
CA PHE A 60 8.91 -2.07 25.36
C PHE A 60 7.54 -2.74 25.20
N GLY A 61 7.49 -4.06 25.42
CA GLY A 61 6.29 -4.88 25.22
C GLY A 61 6.01 -5.28 23.76
N GLY A 62 6.74 -4.73 22.79
CA GLY A 62 6.68 -5.11 21.37
C GLY A 62 5.27 -5.01 20.77
N ASP A 63 5.00 -5.87 19.78
CA ASP A 63 3.68 -6.02 19.16
C ASP A 63 2.56 -6.40 20.16
N PRO A 64 2.76 -7.28 21.16
CA PRO A 64 1.74 -7.58 22.17
C PRO A 64 1.13 -6.34 22.83
N ASP A 65 1.96 -5.35 23.16
CA ASP A 65 1.54 -4.11 23.82
C ASP A 65 1.20 -2.97 22.82
N ASN A 66 1.31 -3.19 21.51
CA ASN A 66 0.92 -2.19 20.51
C ASN A 66 -0.62 -2.02 20.48
N PHE A 67 -1.16 -0.81 20.30
CA PHE A 67 -2.61 -0.54 20.37
C PHE A 67 -3.33 -1.01 21.66
N THR A 68 -2.62 -1.18 22.78
CA THR A 68 -3.21 -1.57 24.07
C THR A 68 -2.94 -0.54 25.16
N TYR A 69 -3.72 -0.65 26.24
CA TYR A 69 -3.49 0.05 27.51
C TYR A 69 -3.66 -0.97 28.66
N PRO A 70 -2.80 -0.97 29.70
CA PRO A 70 -1.69 -0.06 29.96
C PRO A 70 -0.50 -0.24 28.99
N ARG A 71 0.33 0.81 28.84
CA ARG A 71 1.50 0.86 27.95
C ARG A 71 2.67 1.53 28.68
N TYR A 72 3.88 0.99 28.50
CA TYR A 72 5.08 1.41 29.25
C TYR A 72 6.28 1.75 28.36
N ALA A 73 6.08 1.85 27.04
CA ALA A 73 7.12 2.19 26.08
C ALA A 73 7.54 3.66 26.18
N MET A 74 8.85 3.93 26.16
CA MET A 74 9.42 5.28 26.04
C MET A 74 9.61 5.62 24.56
N ASP A 75 8.51 5.73 23.84
CA ASP A 75 8.50 5.96 22.38
C ASP A 75 8.73 7.43 22.05
N VAL A 76 10.00 7.86 22.13
CA VAL A 76 10.44 9.23 21.87
C VAL A 76 11.81 9.24 21.21
N SER A 77 12.04 10.20 20.32
CA SER A 77 13.38 10.60 19.88
C SER A 77 13.44 12.12 19.78
N PHE A 78 14.63 12.68 19.94
CA PHE A 78 14.88 14.11 19.73
C PHE A 78 15.81 14.30 18.55
N VAL A 79 15.42 15.19 17.66
CA VAL A 79 16.22 15.66 16.54
C VAL A 79 16.40 17.17 16.63
N ARG A 80 17.41 17.70 15.95
CA ARG A 80 17.67 19.15 15.86
C ARG A 80 17.74 19.54 14.39
N ALA A 81 16.94 20.52 14.01
CA ALA A 81 17.00 21.14 12.69
C ALA A 81 18.17 22.14 12.63
N TYR A 82 18.82 22.24 11.48
CA TYR A 82 19.89 23.17 11.20
C TYR A 82 19.60 24.00 9.95
N GLU A 83 20.16 25.21 9.91
CA GLU A 83 20.14 26.11 8.74
C GLU A 83 21.21 25.72 7.71
N ASP A 84 22.30 25.14 8.19
CA ASP A 84 23.45 24.65 7.44
C ASP A 84 24.09 23.47 8.21
N GLU A 85 25.33 23.08 7.91
CA GLU A 85 25.94 21.96 8.63
C GLU A 85 26.18 22.21 10.13
N ASP A 86 26.40 23.45 10.55
CA ASP A 86 26.92 23.74 11.89
C ASP A 86 26.01 24.64 12.73
N THR A 87 25.03 25.30 12.11
CA THR A 87 24.17 26.30 12.74
C THR A 87 22.78 25.74 13.06
N PRO A 88 22.43 25.47 14.34
CA PRO A 88 21.08 25.10 14.73
C PRO A 88 20.05 26.17 14.39
N VAL A 89 18.87 25.75 13.97
CA VAL A 89 17.74 26.66 13.74
C VAL A 89 17.35 27.33 15.06
N ALA A 90 17.33 28.66 15.05
CA ALA A 90 16.69 29.45 16.11
C ALA A 90 15.19 29.53 15.84
N THR A 91 14.38 29.19 16.84
CA THR A 91 12.91 29.27 16.75
C THR A 91 12.39 30.26 17.79
N ASP A 92 11.42 31.09 17.41
CA ASP A 92 10.80 32.06 18.31
C ASP A 92 9.81 31.41 19.29
N HIS A 93 9.39 30.16 19.00
CA HIS A 93 8.36 29.44 19.73
C HIS A 93 8.72 27.96 19.91
N TRP A 94 8.59 27.45 21.14
CA TRP A 94 8.77 26.03 21.48
C TRP A 94 7.84 25.63 22.62
N PHE A 95 7.59 24.33 22.78
CA PHE A 95 6.83 23.80 23.90
C PHE A 95 7.72 23.68 25.15
N ALA A 96 7.28 24.23 26.27
CA ALA A 96 7.93 24.07 27.57
C ALA A 96 7.53 22.74 28.21
N TRP A 97 8.41 22.20 29.06
CA TRP A 97 8.12 20.99 29.82
C TRP A 97 7.39 21.32 31.12
N ASP A 98 6.34 20.58 31.42
CA ASP A 98 5.70 20.59 32.73
C ASP A 98 6.32 19.47 33.60
N PRO A 99 7.11 19.82 34.64
CA PRO A 99 7.76 18.82 35.49
C PRO A 99 6.77 18.04 36.37
N GLU A 100 5.55 18.53 36.58
CA GLU A 100 4.52 17.86 37.38
C GLU A 100 3.78 16.79 36.57
N GLY A 101 3.84 16.88 35.23
CA GLY A 101 3.15 15.98 34.31
C GLY A 101 1.64 16.21 34.27
N ALA A 102 0.92 15.34 33.54
CA ALA A 102 -0.53 15.42 33.44
C ALA A 102 -1.22 14.62 34.56
N SER A 103 -2.30 15.17 35.11
CA SER A 103 -3.19 14.53 36.09
C SER A 103 -4.51 14.07 35.47
N GLU A 104 -5.20 13.16 36.16
CA GLU A 104 -6.55 12.75 35.75
C GLU A 104 -7.51 13.95 35.75
N GLY A 105 -8.22 14.14 34.63
CA GLY A 105 -9.15 15.25 34.45
C GLY A 105 -8.56 16.50 33.79
N ASP A 106 -7.23 16.56 33.59
CA ASP A 106 -6.59 17.68 32.91
C ASP A 106 -6.99 17.76 31.43
N ALA A 107 -7.12 18.99 30.93
CA ALA A 107 -7.33 19.23 29.52
C ALA A 107 -6.00 19.06 28.75
N VAL A 108 -6.00 18.16 27.76
CA VAL A 108 -4.84 17.91 26.90
C VAL A 108 -5.19 18.22 25.46
N PHE A 109 -4.30 18.96 24.79
CA PHE A 109 -4.43 19.30 23.37
C PHE A 109 -3.26 18.69 22.60
N VAL A 110 -3.57 18.09 21.45
CA VAL A 110 -2.56 17.51 20.55
C VAL A 110 -2.60 18.26 19.24
N VAL A 111 -1.45 18.76 18.81
CA VAL A 111 -1.25 19.38 17.50
C VAL A 111 -0.39 18.46 16.65
N GLY A 112 -0.79 18.24 15.41
CA GLY A 112 -0.05 17.39 14.49
C GLY A 112 -0.69 17.33 13.12
N ASN A 113 -0.13 16.46 12.27
CA ASN A 113 -0.55 16.28 10.89
C ASN A 113 -1.19 14.89 10.72
N PRO A 114 -2.46 14.68 11.13
CA PRO A 114 -3.11 13.39 10.94
C PRO A 114 -3.24 13.10 9.44
N GLY A 115 -2.68 11.97 8.98
CA GLY A 115 -2.57 11.68 7.55
C GLY A 115 -3.91 11.57 6.83
N SER A 116 -4.82 10.73 7.31
CA SER A 116 -6.15 10.62 6.70
C SER A 116 -7.19 10.11 7.70
N THR A 117 -8.45 10.50 7.48
CA THR A 117 -9.59 9.92 8.18
C THR A 117 -10.72 9.63 7.19
N SER A 118 -11.56 8.65 7.52
CA SER A 118 -12.67 8.20 6.68
C SER A 118 -14.03 8.41 7.38
N ARG A 119 -14.16 9.52 8.13
CA ARG A 119 -15.34 9.78 8.97
C ARG A 119 -16.64 9.99 8.18
N LEU A 120 -16.52 10.43 6.94
CA LEU A 120 -17.64 10.76 6.05
C LEU A 120 -17.99 9.64 5.05
N LEU A 121 -17.38 8.46 5.14
CA LEU A 121 -17.74 7.33 4.27
C LEU A 121 -19.24 7.06 4.35
N THR A 122 -19.90 6.79 3.22
CA THR A 122 -21.30 6.35 3.20
C THR A 122 -21.47 4.95 3.80
N VAL A 123 -22.69 4.54 4.14
CA VAL A 123 -22.99 3.16 4.57
C VAL A 123 -22.53 2.16 3.51
N SER A 124 -22.74 2.46 2.22
CA SER A 124 -22.29 1.59 1.13
C SER A 124 -20.77 1.38 1.14
N GLN A 125 -20.00 2.43 1.42
CA GLN A 125 -18.54 2.35 1.57
C GLN A 125 -18.13 1.59 2.84
N VAL A 126 -18.79 1.82 3.97
CA VAL A 126 -18.54 1.06 5.21
C VAL A 126 -18.80 -0.43 5.00
N MET A 127 -19.85 -0.79 4.26
CA MET A 127 -20.13 -2.19 3.92
C MET A 127 -19.07 -2.77 2.97
N TYR A 128 -18.58 -1.99 2.01
CA TYR A 128 -17.45 -2.40 1.18
C TYR A 128 -16.18 -2.65 2.00
N GLU A 129 -15.86 -1.75 2.95
CA GLU A 129 -14.72 -1.92 3.86
C GLU A 129 -14.87 -3.20 4.69
N LYS A 130 -16.04 -3.41 5.30
CA LYS A 130 -16.36 -4.55 6.15
C LYS A 130 -16.29 -5.89 5.43
N TYR A 131 -16.92 -6.01 4.26
CA TYR A 131 -17.13 -7.30 3.60
C TYR A 131 -16.10 -7.62 2.53
N ARG A 132 -15.39 -6.62 2.00
CA ARG A 132 -14.48 -6.81 0.86
C ARG A 132 -13.05 -6.44 1.20
N ARG A 133 -12.80 -5.17 1.52
CA ARG A 133 -11.42 -4.65 1.63
C ARG A 133 -10.68 -5.12 2.88
N HIS A 134 -11.26 -4.97 4.06
CA HIS A 134 -10.57 -5.34 5.30
C HIS A 134 -10.29 -6.85 5.42
N PRO A 135 -11.22 -7.77 5.10
CA PRO A 135 -10.92 -9.20 5.10
C PRO A 135 -9.76 -9.56 4.16
N TYR A 136 -9.70 -8.96 2.97
CA TYR A 136 -8.61 -9.15 2.02
C TYR A 136 -7.26 -8.66 2.58
N ILE A 137 -7.23 -7.44 3.13
CA ILE A 137 -6.01 -6.87 3.73
C ILE A 137 -5.54 -7.70 4.92
N VAL A 138 -6.45 -8.12 5.80
CA VAL A 138 -6.12 -8.96 6.97
C VAL A 138 -5.54 -10.31 6.53
N GLN A 139 -6.09 -10.95 5.50
CA GLN A 139 -5.54 -12.20 4.96
C GLN A 139 -4.13 -11.98 4.39
N TYR A 140 -3.96 -10.97 3.53
CA TYR A 140 -2.67 -10.63 2.94
C TYR A 140 -1.60 -10.36 4.01
N LEU A 141 -1.90 -9.50 4.98
CA LEU A 141 -0.96 -9.16 6.06
C LEU A 141 -0.66 -10.38 6.95
N THR A 142 -1.65 -11.22 7.24
CA THR A 142 -1.43 -12.46 8.02
C THR A 142 -0.45 -13.38 7.29
N ASP A 143 -0.69 -13.65 6.01
CA ASP A 143 0.15 -14.53 5.21
C ASP A 143 1.58 -13.99 5.05
N TYR A 144 1.73 -12.67 4.92
CA TYR A 144 3.04 -12.03 4.79
C TYR A 144 3.81 -12.00 6.11
N VAL A 145 3.14 -11.76 7.24
CA VAL A 145 3.76 -11.88 8.58
C VAL A 145 4.27 -13.30 8.82
N GLU A 146 3.49 -14.32 8.47
CA GLU A 146 3.92 -15.71 8.57
C GLU A 146 5.15 -16.02 7.71
N LEU A 147 5.21 -15.48 6.49
CA LEU A 147 6.37 -15.58 5.62
C LEU A 147 7.61 -14.93 6.26
N LEU A 148 7.50 -13.67 6.72
CA LEU A 148 8.63 -12.93 7.29
C LEU A 148 9.15 -13.58 8.58
N ARG A 149 8.27 -14.09 9.45
CA ARG A 149 8.68 -14.86 10.63
C ARG A 149 9.46 -16.11 10.23
N TRP A 150 8.95 -16.86 9.24
CA TRP A 150 9.65 -18.04 8.73
C TRP A 150 11.02 -17.72 8.12
N ILE A 151 11.17 -16.58 7.44
CA ILE A 151 12.49 -16.11 6.96
C ILE A 151 13.39 -15.78 8.15
N GLY A 152 12.87 -15.08 9.16
CA GLY A 152 13.63 -14.76 10.36
C GLY A 152 14.14 -15.99 11.11
N ASP A 153 13.36 -17.07 11.11
CA ASP A 153 13.72 -18.35 11.73
C ASP A 153 14.89 -19.08 11.03
N MET A 154 15.33 -18.62 9.84
CA MET A 154 16.49 -19.21 9.14
C MET A 154 17.84 -18.87 9.80
N GLY A 155 17.86 -17.89 10.70
CA GLY A 155 19.05 -17.54 11.48
C GLY A 155 19.22 -16.05 11.71
N PRO A 156 20.23 -15.64 12.49
CA PRO A 156 20.35 -14.25 12.97
C PRO A 156 20.46 -13.19 11.87
N GLU A 157 21.10 -13.52 10.75
CA GLU A 157 21.22 -12.57 9.62
C GLU A 157 19.90 -12.42 8.86
N ALA A 158 19.16 -13.52 8.69
CA ALA A 158 17.85 -13.50 8.04
C ALA A 158 16.81 -12.79 8.93
N GLU A 159 16.86 -13.00 10.25
CA GLU A 159 16.05 -12.25 11.21
C GLU A 159 16.33 -10.75 11.11
N ARG A 160 17.61 -10.35 11.14
CA ARG A 160 18.00 -8.95 11.03
C ARG A 160 17.51 -8.31 9.73
N SER A 161 17.56 -9.04 8.61
CA SER A 161 17.17 -8.49 7.30
C SER A 161 15.67 -8.26 7.14
N VAL A 162 14.83 -9.01 7.87
CA VAL A 162 13.36 -8.87 7.80
C VAL A 162 12.74 -8.14 8.99
N ARG A 163 13.50 -7.88 10.07
CA ARG A 163 12.97 -7.33 11.35
C ARG A 163 12.11 -6.09 11.17
N GLU A 164 12.62 -5.06 10.51
CA GLU A 164 11.91 -3.78 10.28
C GLU A 164 10.63 -4.01 9.45
N GLN A 165 10.73 -4.83 8.41
CA GLN A 165 9.59 -5.17 7.57
C GLN A 165 8.53 -5.94 8.38
N LEU A 166 8.95 -6.94 9.17
CA LEU A 166 8.08 -7.72 10.01
C LEU A 166 7.33 -6.83 11.01
N ALA A 167 8.03 -5.93 11.70
CA ALA A 167 7.42 -4.99 12.64
C ALA A 167 6.34 -4.10 11.97
N GLY A 168 6.63 -3.58 10.77
CA GLY A 168 5.67 -2.78 9.99
C GLY A 168 4.42 -3.56 9.57
N PHE A 169 4.60 -4.81 9.16
CA PHE A 169 3.50 -5.70 8.77
C PHE A 169 2.67 -6.17 9.99
N GLU A 170 3.30 -6.47 11.11
CA GLU A 170 2.62 -6.83 12.37
C GLU A 170 1.78 -5.67 12.89
N ASN A 171 2.35 -4.45 12.93
CA ASN A 171 1.63 -3.23 13.29
C ASN A 171 0.41 -3.01 12.39
N SER A 172 0.59 -3.14 11.07
CA SER A 172 -0.51 -3.01 10.11
C SER A 172 -1.57 -4.08 10.33
N LEU A 173 -1.16 -5.34 10.55
CA LEU A 173 -2.08 -6.45 10.78
C LEU A 173 -2.92 -6.22 12.03
N LYS A 174 -2.31 -5.78 13.13
CA LYS A 174 -3.01 -5.47 14.38
C LYS A 174 -4.01 -4.33 14.18
N ALA A 175 -3.61 -3.26 13.50
CA ALA A 175 -4.49 -2.14 13.17
C ALA A 175 -5.70 -2.57 12.33
N TYR A 176 -5.49 -3.31 11.23
CA TYR A 176 -6.56 -3.75 10.35
C TYR A 176 -7.47 -4.80 10.98
N ARG A 177 -6.96 -5.66 11.89
CA ARG A 177 -7.79 -6.56 12.70
C ARG A 177 -8.72 -5.77 13.62
N GLY A 178 -8.19 -4.81 14.38
CA GLY A 178 -9.02 -3.96 15.24
C GLY A 178 -10.06 -3.13 14.46
N GLN A 179 -9.70 -2.60 13.30
CA GLN A 179 -10.65 -1.92 12.41
C GLN A 179 -11.74 -2.88 11.92
N LEU A 180 -11.39 -4.10 11.50
CA LEU A 180 -12.36 -5.10 11.05
C LEU A 180 -13.30 -5.54 12.19
N GLU A 181 -12.80 -5.65 13.41
CA GLU A 181 -13.63 -5.90 14.60
C GLU A 181 -14.65 -4.77 14.80
N GLY A 182 -14.22 -3.51 14.75
CA GLY A 182 -15.13 -2.35 14.83
C GLY A 182 -16.14 -2.30 13.68
N LEU A 183 -15.75 -2.68 12.45
CA LEU A 183 -16.66 -2.81 11.31
C LEU A 183 -17.67 -3.96 11.48
N ARG A 184 -17.35 -4.96 12.31
CA ARG A 184 -18.25 -6.07 12.63
C ARG A 184 -19.16 -5.78 13.81
N ASP A 185 -18.82 -4.81 14.65
CA ASP A 185 -19.66 -4.31 15.74
C ASP A 185 -20.99 -3.75 15.20
N THR A 186 -22.10 -4.36 15.64
CA THR A 186 -23.44 -4.03 15.16
C THR A 186 -23.92 -2.67 15.68
N VAL A 187 -23.46 -2.23 16.85
CA VAL A 187 -23.83 -0.94 17.44
C VAL A 187 -23.13 0.19 16.67
N LEU A 188 -21.84 0.07 16.39
CA LEU A 188 -21.08 1.06 15.63
C LEU A 188 -21.64 1.21 14.21
N VAL A 189 -21.87 0.09 13.51
CA VAL A 189 -22.48 0.12 12.17
C VAL A 189 -23.91 0.66 12.21
N GLY A 190 -24.71 0.27 13.21
CA GLY A 190 -26.07 0.78 13.41
C GLY A 190 -26.10 2.31 13.60
N ARG A 191 -25.17 2.87 14.39
CA ARG A 191 -25.02 4.33 14.54
C ARG A 191 -24.73 5.01 13.20
N LYS A 192 -23.87 4.42 12.37
CA LYS A 192 -23.56 4.96 11.04
C LYS A 192 -24.77 4.93 10.10
N ILE A 193 -25.51 3.83 10.10
CA ILE A 193 -26.74 3.69 9.30
C ILE A 193 -27.76 4.76 9.69
N ARG A 194 -28.00 4.93 10.99
CA ARG A 194 -28.93 5.95 11.49
C ARG A 194 -28.48 7.36 11.10
N TRP A 195 -27.21 7.70 11.33
CA TRP A 195 -26.66 9.02 10.98
C TRP A 195 -26.82 9.34 9.49
N GLU A 196 -26.57 8.36 8.61
CA GLU A 196 -26.72 8.57 7.17
C GLU A 196 -28.20 8.74 6.77
N ALA A 197 -29.10 7.96 7.37
CA ALA A 197 -30.53 8.09 7.12
C ALA A 197 -31.05 9.48 7.53
N GLU A 198 -30.69 9.96 8.72
CA GLU A 198 -31.06 11.30 9.21
C GLU A 198 -30.55 12.41 8.27
N LEU A 199 -29.30 12.29 7.79
CA LEU A 199 -28.74 13.26 6.84
C LEU A 199 -29.46 13.21 5.48
N ARG A 200 -29.74 12.00 4.97
CA ARG A 200 -30.44 11.83 3.70
C ARG A 200 -31.85 12.39 3.79
N ASP A 201 -32.57 12.14 4.88
CA ASP A 201 -33.92 12.67 5.09
C ASP A 201 -33.92 14.21 5.12
N ALA A 202 -32.94 14.82 5.81
CA ALA A 202 -32.78 16.27 5.84
C ALA A 202 -32.52 16.86 4.44
N VAL A 203 -31.64 16.22 3.65
CA VAL A 203 -31.35 16.63 2.26
C VAL A 203 -32.57 16.48 1.36
N MET A 204 -33.34 15.40 1.51
CA MET A 204 -34.52 15.14 0.68
C MET A 204 -35.72 16.04 1.02
N ALA A 205 -35.77 16.58 2.25
CA ALA A 205 -36.80 17.52 2.69
C ALA A 205 -36.61 18.93 2.13
N ASP A 206 -35.37 19.30 1.77
CA ASP A 206 -35.03 20.59 1.16
C ASP A 206 -35.04 20.48 -0.38
N PRO A 207 -35.86 21.25 -1.11
CA PRO A 207 -35.93 21.15 -2.57
C PRO A 207 -34.63 21.47 -3.32
N GLU A 208 -33.83 22.42 -2.82
CA GLU A 208 -32.58 22.84 -3.44
C GLU A 208 -31.51 21.76 -3.24
N LEU A 209 -31.33 21.31 -1.99
CA LEU A 209 -30.38 20.24 -1.68
C LEU A 209 -30.77 18.91 -2.34
N ARG A 210 -32.06 18.60 -2.41
CA ARG A 210 -32.55 17.41 -3.11
C ARG A 210 -32.23 17.46 -4.61
N ALA A 211 -32.40 18.62 -5.24
CA ALA A 211 -32.09 18.77 -6.65
C ALA A 211 -30.59 18.59 -6.95
N GLU A 212 -29.73 19.06 -6.04
CA GLU A 212 -28.28 19.00 -6.22
C GLU A 212 -27.65 17.65 -5.78
N TYR A 213 -28.13 17.07 -4.67
CA TYR A 213 -27.47 15.94 -3.99
C TYR A 213 -28.35 14.70 -3.78
N GLY A 214 -29.61 14.73 -4.20
CA GLY A 214 -30.57 13.65 -3.90
C GLY A 214 -30.16 12.26 -4.40
N ASP A 215 -29.29 12.19 -5.43
CA ASP A 215 -28.78 10.95 -6.02
C ASP A 215 -27.38 10.53 -5.52
N ALA A 216 -26.73 11.35 -4.68
CA ALA A 216 -25.32 11.19 -4.33
C ALA A 216 -25.02 9.84 -3.66
N TRP A 217 -25.87 9.40 -2.73
CA TRP A 217 -25.71 8.10 -2.06
C TRP A 217 -25.85 6.92 -3.02
N ASP A 218 -26.78 7.01 -3.97
CA ASP A 218 -27.06 5.94 -4.92
C ASP A 218 -25.88 5.79 -5.91
N ARG A 219 -25.32 6.93 -6.36
CA ARG A 219 -24.09 6.97 -7.16
C ARG A 219 -22.88 6.39 -6.41
N MET A 220 -22.73 6.74 -5.14
CA MET A 220 -21.65 6.18 -4.31
C MET A 220 -21.80 4.66 -4.11
N ALA A 221 -23.03 4.18 -3.93
CA ALA A 221 -23.33 2.77 -3.80
C ALA A 221 -23.10 2.01 -5.12
N GLU A 222 -23.41 2.61 -6.26
CA GLU A 222 -23.07 2.08 -7.58
C GLU A 222 -21.56 1.95 -7.78
N ILE A 223 -20.77 2.96 -7.40
CA ILE A 223 -19.30 2.88 -7.44
C ILE A 223 -18.78 1.75 -6.54
N GLN A 224 -19.36 1.54 -5.34
CA GLN A 224 -18.92 0.41 -4.52
C GLN A 224 -19.25 -0.94 -5.15
N ARG A 225 -20.39 -1.07 -5.83
CA ARG A 225 -20.75 -2.29 -6.56
C ARG A 225 -19.81 -2.56 -7.73
N SER A 226 -19.46 -1.53 -8.52
CA SER A 226 -18.55 -1.68 -9.66
C SER A 226 -17.12 -2.04 -9.26
N LYS A 227 -16.69 -1.67 -8.05
CA LYS A 227 -15.38 -2.06 -7.50
C LYS A 227 -15.26 -3.54 -7.17
N ILE A 228 -16.35 -4.22 -6.82
CA ILE A 228 -16.33 -5.62 -6.33
C ILE A 228 -15.59 -6.56 -7.29
N PRO A 229 -15.91 -6.64 -8.60
CA PRO A 229 -15.21 -7.55 -9.52
C PRO A 229 -13.79 -7.12 -9.88
N LEU A 230 -13.38 -5.88 -9.55
CA LEU A 230 -12.13 -5.29 -10.03
C LEU A 230 -11.06 -5.19 -8.95
N ALA A 231 -11.42 -4.79 -7.74
CA ALA A 231 -10.43 -4.33 -6.75
C ALA A 231 -9.43 -5.42 -6.34
N GLN A 232 -9.92 -6.61 -6.01
CA GLN A 232 -9.07 -7.73 -5.61
C GLN A 232 -8.28 -8.28 -6.81
N ARG A 233 -8.92 -8.37 -7.98
CA ARG A 233 -8.26 -8.75 -9.23
C ARG A 233 -7.10 -7.82 -9.57
N ALA A 234 -7.30 -6.51 -9.49
CA ALA A 234 -6.27 -5.52 -9.78
C ALA A 234 -5.03 -5.68 -8.89
N SER A 235 -5.21 -5.97 -7.59
CA SER A 235 -4.09 -6.24 -6.68
C SER A 235 -3.42 -7.59 -6.95
N ILE A 236 -4.19 -8.66 -7.14
CA ILE A 236 -3.64 -10.03 -7.30
C ILE A 236 -2.92 -10.19 -8.65
N TYR A 237 -3.40 -9.54 -9.70
CA TYR A 237 -2.78 -9.54 -11.03
C TYR A 237 -1.58 -8.61 -11.12
N ASN A 238 -1.45 -7.63 -10.22
CA ASN A 238 -0.29 -6.76 -10.18
C ASN A 238 0.94 -7.57 -9.76
N LEU A 239 1.86 -7.78 -10.69
CA LEU A 239 3.09 -8.54 -10.46
C LEU A 239 3.96 -7.93 -9.36
N GLY A 240 3.92 -6.61 -9.18
CA GLY A 240 4.67 -5.90 -8.12
C GLY A 240 4.00 -5.91 -6.74
N PHE A 241 2.75 -6.38 -6.61
CA PHE A 241 2.04 -6.35 -5.32
C PHE A 241 2.62 -7.35 -4.31
N ILE A 242 2.75 -8.61 -4.72
CA ILE A 242 3.51 -9.64 -4.00
C ILE A 242 4.72 -9.91 -4.88
N GLY A 243 5.89 -9.42 -4.49
CA GLY A 243 7.13 -9.51 -5.27
C GLY A 243 7.67 -10.94 -5.40
N ASP A 244 6.88 -11.84 -5.99
CA ASP A 244 7.32 -13.17 -6.37
C ASP A 244 8.30 -13.07 -7.54
N PRO A 245 9.53 -13.58 -7.38
CA PRO A 245 10.58 -13.41 -8.38
C PRO A 245 10.31 -14.18 -9.68
N HIS A 246 9.59 -15.32 -9.64
CA HIS A 246 9.30 -16.09 -10.85
C HIS A 246 8.33 -15.32 -11.76
N LEU A 247 7.19 -14.90 -11.21
CA LEU A 247 6.21 -14.08 -11.92
C LEU A 247 6.79 -12.71 -12.31
N GLY A 248 7.62 -12.11 -11.45
CA GLY A 248 8.31 -10.86 -11.75
C GLY A 248 9.21 -10.97 -12.99
N LEU A 249 10.06 -12.01 -13.04
CA LEU A 249 10.92 -12.27 -14.20
C LEU A 249 10.12 -12.68 -15.44
N ALA A 250 9.12 -13.55 -15.30
CA ALA A 250 8.26 -13.96 -16.40
C ALA A 250 7.52 -12.76 -17.02
N GLY A 251 6.92 -11.91 -16.19
CA GLY A 251 6.24 -10.70 -16.64
C GLY A 251 7.17 -9.71 -17.32
N ARG A 252 8.39 -9.53 -16.77
CA ARG A 252 9.44 -8.72 -17.40
C ARG A 252 9.84 -9.30 -18.75
N LEU A 253 10.12 -10.59 -18.85
CA LEU A 253 10.48 -11.27 -20.10
C LEU A 253 9.38 -11.13 -21.16
N ILE A 254 8.13 -11.40 -20.80
CA ILE A 254 6.96 -11.25 -21.69
C ILE A 254 6.87 -9.81 -22.20
N ARG A 255 7.06 -8.82 -21.32
CA ARG A 255 7.03 -7.42 -21.71
C ARG A 255 8.18 -7.08 -22.65
N PHE A 256 9.41 -7.49 -22.32
CA PHE A 256 10.59 -7.24 -23.13
C PHE A 256 10.39 -7.78 -24.55
N VAL A 257 10.08 -9.08 -24.69
CA VAL A 257 9.90 -9.72 -26.00
C VAL A 257 8.82 -9.04 -26.84
N ARG A 258 7.70 -8.64 -26.22
CA ARG A 258 6.60 -7.98 -26.93
C ARG A 258 6.95 -6.56 -27.35
N GLU A 259 7.56 -5.76 -26.48
CA GLU A 259 7.90 -4.37 -26.83
C GLU A 259 9.09 -4.32 -27.80
N SER A 260 10.06 -5.22 -27.69
CA SER A 260 11.17 -5.36 -28.65
C SER A 260 10.71 -5.75 -30.06
N ALA A 261 9.55 -6.40 -30.19
CA ALA A 261 8.95 -6.73 -31.49
C ALA A 261 8.18 -5.56 -32.14
N ARG A 262 7.93 -4.46 -31.41
CA ARG A 262 7.20 -3.30 -31.91
C ARG A 262 8.14 -2.30 -32.60
N PRO A 263 7.67 -1.55 -33.61
CA PRO A 263 8.41 -0.43 -34.18
C PRO A 263 8.83 0.58 -33.11
N ALA A 264 10.03 1.17 -33.26
CA ALA A 264 10.61 2.02 -32.24
C ALA A 264 9.75 3.25 -31.90
N ASP A 265 9.07 3.80 -32.90
CA ASP A 265 8.15 4.93 -32.83
C ASP A 265 6.78 4.61 -32.21
N GLU A 266 6.46 3.32 -32.04
CA GLU A 266 5.24 2.87 -31.36
C GLU A 266 5.47 2.53 -29.88
N ARG A 267 6.73 2.44 -29.44
CA ARG A 267 7.08 2.09 -28.05
C ARG A 267 6.91 3.30 -27.12
N GLY A 268 6.50 3.04 -25.89
CA GLY A 268 6.50 4.05 -24.83
C GLY A 268 7.93 4.41 -24.43
N GLU A 269 8.11 5.57 -23.80
CA GLU A 269 9.43 6.07 -23.33
C GLU A 269 10.16 5.04 -22.46
N GLN A 270 9.43 4.32 -21.60
CA GLN A 270 9.97 3.25 -20.75
C GLN A 270 10.47 2.00 -21.52
N TYR A 271 10.33 1.96 -22.83
CA TYR A 271 10.78 0.89 -23.72
C TYR A 271 11.61 1.45 -24.89
N GLY A 272 12.32 2.54 -24.64
CA GLY A 272 13.35 3.06 -25.54
C GLY A 272 14.51 2.08 -25.71
N ALA A 273 15.47 2.44 -26.57
CA ALA A 273 16.59 1.56 -26.88
C ALA A 273 17.49 1.29 -25.67
N GLU A 274 17.72 2.31 -24.84
CA GLU A 274 18.54 2.21 -23.63
C GLU A 274 17.82 1.40 -22.55
N GLU A 275 16.53 1.68 -22.31
CA GLU A 275 15.71 0.98 -21.33
C GLU A 275 15.55 -0.51 -21.67
N LEU A 276 15.39 -0.84 -22.95
CA LEU A 276 15.35 -2.24 -23.38
C LEU A 276 16.71 -2.93 -23.24
N ALA A 277 17.82 -2.24 -23.52
CA ALA A 277 19.15 -2.81 -23.30
C ALA A 277 19.40 -3.12 -21.82
N GLU A 278 19.03 -2.20 -20.92
CA GLU A 278 19.12 -2.42 -19.46
C GLU A 278 18.20 -3.58 -19.03
N MET A 279 16.97 -3.62 -19.55
CA MET A 279 16.02 -4.68 -19.25
C MET A 279 16.51 -6.05 -19.72
N GLU A 280 17.16 -6.13 -20.89
CA GLU A 280 17.78 -7.34 -21.42
C GLU A 280 18.94 -7.79 -20.53
N GLU A 281 19.83 -6.88 -20.13
CA GLU A 281 20.92 -7.18 -19.20
C GLU A 281 20.40 -7.76 -17.89
N GLN A 282 19.36 -7.14 -17.31
CA GLN A 282 18.72 -7.63 -16.09
C GLN A 282 18.06 -9.00 -16.28
N LEU A 283 17.49 -9.28 -17.45
CA LEU A 283 16.93 -10.59 -17.78
C LEU A 283 18.03 -11.64 -17.96
N LEU A 284 19.17 -11.31 -18.55
CA LEU A 284 20.26 -12.28 -18.76
C LEU A 284 21.14 -12.46 -17.51
N GLY A 285 21.06 -11.55 -16.54
CA GLY A 285 21.76 -11.65 -15.27
C GLY A 285 21.35 -12.86 -14.40
N PRO A 286 22.23 -13.34 -13.51
CA PRO A 286 21.87 -14.35 -12.53
C PRO A 286 20.82 -13.79 -11.56
N SER A 287 19.86 -14.63 -11.15
CA SER A 287 18.82 -14.24 -10.20
C SER A 287 18.87 -15.15 -8.98
N PRO A 288 19.76 -14.86 -8.00
CA PRO A 288 19.98 -15.73 -6.85
C PRO A 288 18.82 -15.58 -5.86
N VAL A 289 17.79 -16.40 -6.06
CA VAL A 289 16.60 -16.43 -5.21
C VAL A 289 16.55 -17.76 -4.50
N ASN A 290 16.24 -17.75 -3.19
CA ASN A 290 15.89 -18.97 -2.48
C ASN A 290 14.55 -19.53 -3.01
N PRO A 291 14.54 -20.72 -3.65
CA PRO A 291 13.32 -21.26 -4.25
C PRO A 291 12.17 -21.50 -3.28
N GLU A 292 12.46 -21.75 -2.00
CA GLU A 292 11.42 -21.92 -0.98
C GLU A 292 10.80 -20.56 -0.57
N ILE A 293 11.59 -19.48 -0.53
CA ILE A 293 11.05 -18.11 -0.36
C ILE A 293 10.13 -17.77 -1.54
N ALA A 294 10.57 -18.02 -2.78
CA ALA A 294 9.76 -17.79 -3.97
C ALA A 294 8.46 -18.62 -3.94
N THR A 295 8.56 -19.92 -3.61
CA THR A 295 7.40 -20.80 -3.46
C THR A 295 6.39 -20.24 -2.47
N ARG A 296 6.85 -19.72 -1.32
CA ARG A 296 5.95 -19.15 -0.31
C ARG A 296 5.34 -17.82 -0.73
N LEU A 297 6.09 -16.94 -1.40
CA LEU A 297 5.55 -15.70 -1.98
C LEU A 297 4.45 -16.01 -3.01
N LEU A 298 4.69 -16.95 -3.92
CA LEU A 298 3.67 -17.40 -4.87
C LEU A 298 2.47 -18.03 -4.14
N ALA A 299 2.69 -18.81 -3.08
CA ALA A 299 1.61 -19.37 -2.28
C ALA A 299 0.73 -18.31 -1.62
N VAL A 300 1.31 -17.20 -1.12
CA VAL A 300 0.54 -16.05 -0.61
C VAL A 300 -0.39 -15.50 -1.70
N ARG A 301 0.14 -15.27 -2.91
CA ARG A 301 -0.65 -14.77 -4.05
C ARG A 301 -1.78 -15.73 -4.42
N LEU A 302 -1.47 -17.02 -4.54
CA LEU A 302 -2.45 -18.03 -4.90
C LEU A 302 -3.51 -18.22 -3.81
N ARG A 303 -3.16 -18.06 -2.53
CA ARG A 303 -4.14 -18.09 -1.43
C ARG A 303 -5.12 -16.93 -1.53
N LEU A 304 -4.63 -15.72 -1.83
CA LEU A 304 -5.49 -14.57 -2.10
C LEU A 304 -6.36 -14.80 -3.33
N ALA A 305 -5.80 -15.32 -4.43
CA ALA A 305 -6.55 -15.66 -5.64
C ALA A 305 -7.71 -16.61 -5.32
N ARG A 306 -7.43 -17.72 -4.64
CA ARG A 306 -8.45 -18.73 -4.31
C ARG A 306 -9.53 -18.22 -3.36
N ASN A 307 -9.19 -17.32 -2.44
CA ASN A 307 -10.13 -16.83 -1.42
C ASN A 307 -10.97 -15.63 -1.90
N PHE A 308 -10.47 -14.86 -2.87
CA PHE A 308 -11.05 -13.56 -3.22
C PHE A 308 -11.35 -13.35 -4.70
N LEU A 309 -10.92 -14.24 -5.59
CA LEU A 309 -11.36 -14.23 -6.98
C LEU A 309 -12.53 -15.20 -7.19
N PRO A 310 -13.38 -14.97 -8.20
CA PRO A 310 -14.35 -15.95 -8.66
C PRO A 310 -13.68 -17.29 -9.01
N ALA A 311 -14.42 -18.39 -8.87
CA ALA A 311 -13.88 -19.73 -9.16
C ALA A 311 -13.56 -19.95 -10.65
N ASP A 312 -14.25 -19.21 -11.53
CA ASP A 312 -14.06 -19.17 -12.99
C ASP A 312 -13.07 -18.06 -13.42
N ASP A 313 -12.35 -17.46 -12.47
CA ASP A 313 -11.29 -16.50 -12.82
C ASP A 313 -10.13 -17.24 -13.52
N PRO A 314 -9.63 -16.76 -14.66
CA PRO A 314 -8.61 -17.47 -15.44
C PRO A 314 -7.33 -17.81 -14.67
N LEU A 315 -6.93 -16.96 -13.71
CA LEU A 315 -5.80 -17.25 -12.85
C LEU A 315 -6.09 -18.45 -11.94
N VAL A 316 -7.30 -18.55 -11.40
CA VAL A 316 -7.69 -19.66 -10.53
C VAL A 316 -7.81 -20.96 -11.33
N GLU A 317 -8.45 -20.93 -12.49
CA GLU A 317 -8.57 -22.10 -13.36
C GLU A 317 -7.21 -22.64 -13.83
N THR A 318 -6.28 -21.74 -14.17
CA THR A 318 -4.96 -22.13 -14.71
C THR A 318 -3.99 -22.55 -13.60
N ALA A 319 -3.98 -21.84 -12.47
CA ALA A 319 -2.96 -22.05 -11.45
C ALA A 319 -3.20 -23.32 -10.61
N PHE A 320 -4.43 -23.83 -10.52
CA PHE A 320 -4.80 -24.92 -9.62
C PHE A 320 -5.20 -26.20 -10.35
N ARG A 321 -4.72 -27.35 -9.85
CA ARG A 321 -5.29 -28.67 -10.18
C ARG A 321 -6.41 -29.02 -9.19
N GLU A 322 -7.25 -29.98 -9.55
CA GLU A 322 -8.35 -30.44 -8.68
C GLU A 322 -7.83 -30.84 -7.29
N GLY A 323 -8.43 -30.27 -6.24
CA GLY A 323 -8.06 -30.51 -4.84
C GLY A 323 -6.72 -29.92 -4.40
N GLU A 324 -6.02 -29.17 -5.25
CA GLU A 324 -4.71 -28.62 -4.93
C GLU A 324 -4.78 -27.44 -3.95
N THR A 325 -3.86 -27.41 -2.97
CA THR A 325 -3.71 -26.26 -2.08
C THR A 325 -2.83 -25.19 -2.72
N PRO A 326 -2.88 -23.91 -2.28
CA PRO A 326 -2.08 -22.83 -2.85
C PRO A 326 -0.58 -23.12 -2.69
N GLU A 327 -0.18 -23.77 -1.62
CA GLU A 327 1.22 -24.15 -1.36
C GLU A 327 1.68 -25.27 -2.31
N ARG A 328 0.80 -26.24 -2.62
CA ARG A 328 1.10 -27.31 -3.57
C ARG A 328 1.16 -26.77 -5.00
N ALA A 329 0.21 -25.92 -5.38
CA ALA A 329 0.19 -25.24 -6.67
C ALA A 329 1.44 -24.38 -6.87
N ALA A 330 1.77 -23.54 -5.88
CA ALA A 330 2.96 -22.70 -5.92
C ALA A 330 4.24 -23.53 -6.05
N ARG A 331 4.40 -24.59 -5.25
CA ARG A 331 5.57 -25.47 -5.32
C ARG A 331 5.69 -26.12 -6.69
N ARG A 332 4.58 -26.60 -7.26
CA ARG A 332 4.55 -27.21 -8.59
C ARG A 332 4.96 -26.21 -9.67
N ILE A 333 4.44 -24.98 -9.63
CA ILE A 333 4.76 -23.94 -10.61
C ILE A 333 6.24 -23.56 -10.50
N VAL A 334 6.72 -23.22 -9.30
CA VAL A 334 8.12 -22.84 -9.08
C VAL A 334 9.10 -23.96 -9.47
N GLN A 335 8.81 -25.21 -9.12
CA GLN A 335 9.69 -26.34 -9.47
C GLN A 335 9.59 -26.77 -10.93
N GLY A 336 8.46 -26.49 -11.58
CA GLY A 336 8.22 -26.80 -12.98
C GLY A 336 8.73 -25.74 -13.95
N SER A 337 8.94 -24.51 -13.47
CA SER A 337 9.38 -23.38 -14.27
C SER A 337 10.90 -23.36 -14.44
N ARG A 338 11.34 -22.99 -15.64
CA ARG A 338 12.73 -22.73 -16.00
C ARG A 338 13.04 -21.24 -16.06
N ILE A 339 12.11 -20.37 -15.67
CA ILE A 339 12.27 -18.91 -15.76
C ILE A 339 13.50 -18.39 -15.02
N MET A 340 14.01 -19.12 -14.02
CA MET A 340 15.21 -18.75 -13.26
C MET A 340 16.52 -19.04 -14.00
N ASP A 341 16.52 -19.85 -15.06
CA ASP A 341 17.69 -20.14 -15.90
C ASP A 341 17.93 -19.01 -16.93
N PRO A 342 19.07 -18.30 -16.88
CA PRO A 342 19.42 -17.29 -17.88
C PRO A 342 19.39 -17.82 -19.32
N SER A 343 19.85 -19.06 -19.53
CA SER A 343 19.90 -19.69 -20.86
C SER A 343 18.50 -19.95 -21.40
N PHE A 344 17.54 -20.24 -20.51
CA PHE A 344 16.13 -20.37 -20.89
C PHE A 344 15.57 -19.04 -21.37
N ARG A 345 15.83 -17.95 -20.63
CA ARG A 345 15.38 -16.60 -20.98
C ARG A 345 16.03 -16.11 -22.28
N GLU A 346 17.33 -16.33 -22.46
CA GLU A 346 18.08 -16.00 -23.69
C GLU A 346 17.46 -16.66 -24.92
N ARG A 347 17.12 -17.96 -24.84
CA ARG A 347 16.44 -18.66 -25.95
C ARG A 347 15.09 -18.04 -26.31
N LEU A 348 14.30 -17.66 -25.31
CA LEU A 348 12.99 -17.02 -25.54
C LEU A 348 13.13 -15.62 -26.13
N ILE A 349 14.14 -14.87 -25.70
CA ILE A 349 14.49 -13.57 -26.28
C ILE A 349 14.85 -13.74 -27.77
N ALA A 350 15.77 -14.65 -28.08
CA ALA A 350 16.21 -14.90 -29.45
C ALA A 350 15.09 -15.44 -30.35
N GLY A 351 14.16 -16.23 -29.79
CA GLY A 351 13.02 -16.79 -30.51
C GLY A 351 11.83 -15.84 -30.67
N GLY A 352 11.84 -14.67 -30.03
CA GLY A 352 10.82 -13.65 -30.17
C GLY A 352 9.42 -14.08 -29.69
N VAL A 353 8.39 -13.37 -30.18
CA VAL A 353 6.99 -13.54 -29.73
C VAL A 353 6.48 -14.97 -29.98
N ASP A 354 6.84 -15.58 -31.10
CA ASP A 354 6.38 -16.94 -31.44
C ASP A 354 6.92 -17.98 -30.45
N SER A 355 8.20 -17.90 -30.10
CA SER A 355 8.78 -18.79 -29.08
C SER A 355 8.16 -18.57 -27.71
N LEU A 356 7.83 -17.32 -27.36
CA LEU A 356 7.18 -17.01 -26.09
C LEU A 356 5.77 -17.59 -26.00
N VAL A 357 4.98 -17.49 -27.08
CA VAL A 357 3.59 -17.99 -27.11
C VAL A 357 3.53 -19.52 -27.13
N ALA A 358 4.52 -20.18 -27.74
CA ALA A 358 4.60 -21.63 -27.81
C ALA A 358 5.21 -22.30 -26.56
N GLU A 359 5.80 -21.54 -25.64
CA GLU A 359 6.51 -22.08 -24.48
C GLU A 359 5.53 -22.59 -23.39
N PRO A 360 5.58 -23.89 -23.02
CA PRO A 360 4.67 -24.48 -22.04
C PRO A 360 5.14 -24.33 -20.59
N ASP A 361 6.17 -23.51 -20.32
CA ASP A 361 6.65 -23.23 -18.97
C ASP A 361 5.50 -22.68 -18.10
N PRO A 362 5.25 -23.27 -16.92
CA PRO A 362 4.13 -22.89 -16.05
C PRO A 362 4.33 -21.52 -15.41
#